data_AF-B4W347-F1
#
_entry.id   AF-B4W347-F1
#
_cell.length_a   1.000
_cell.length_b   1.000
_cell.length_c   1.000
_cell.angle_alpha   90.00
_cell.angle_beta   90.00
_cell.angle_gamma   90.00
#
_symmetry.space_group_name_H-M   'P 1'
#
loop_
_entity.id
_entity.type
_entity.pdbx_description
1 polymer ?
#
loop_
_entity_poly.entity_id
_entity_poly.type
_entity_poly.pdbx_seq_one_letter_code
_entity_poly.pdbx_strand_id
1 'polypeptide(L)'
;MPKELNITMLGASGVGKTTLLTSMYEQFEATSRQANLHLKPDIETAAILERYLAQLKSLTYEFKADERTKGIRGTLAVAGPESLPSYRFDLGLNDKKDDLRLQFRDYPGGYILPSDVAGRRFVQKMLRECAAVIVAIDTPALMELNGRWHEVRNKPDEIMALFKTAYQKLDEPKLVILAPVKCETYMQDEVSANNLIKQIQEKYAPLLKFFQEPRRADKIAVVTTPVQTVGCVVFLKIEVENLNQPRFYFRKTSFDAKYSPQDSEQLLRYLLRFLLKVYIQNRNWSMFNVVRELFNPDAQLKQAVEQFAQGCKTNGGFAVLQGKSLLTL
;
A
#
# COMPACT_ATOMS: atom_id res chain seq x y z
N MET A 1 -2.66 25.73 7.97
CA MET A 1 -3.15 24.36 7.66
C MET A 1 -1.93 23.47 7.45
N PRO A 2 -1.95 22.20 7.85
CA PRO A 2 -0.84 21.28 7.57
C PRO A 2 -0.71 21.11 6.06
N LYS A 3 0.52 20.94 5.57
CA LYS A 3 0.77 20.75 4.13
C LYS A 3 0.56 19.30 3.76
N GLU A 4 0.15 19.05 2.51
CA GLU A 4 -0.42 17.77 2.12
C GLU A 4 0.46 17.02 1.11
N LEU A 5 0.65 15.72 1.34
CA LEU A 5 1.27 14.79 0.41
C LEU A 5 0.27 13.68 0.03
N ASN A 6 0.13 13.46 -1.27
CA ASN A 6 -0.77 12.45 -1.81
C ASN A 6 -0.09 11.07 -1.92
N ILE A 7 -0.78 10.03 -1.50
CA ILE A 7 -0.42 8.62 -1.64
C ILE A 7 -1.57 7.88 -2.34
N THR A 8 -1.28 7.16 -3.41
CA THR A 8 -2.31 6.44 -4.18
C THR A 8 -2.32 4.95 -3.83
N MET A 9 -3.47 4.42 -3.41
CA MET A 9 -3.69 2.97 -3.28
C MET A 9 -4.11 2.39 -4.63
N LEU A 10 -3.26 1.61 -5.29
CA LEU A 10 -3.46 1.07 -6.63
C LEU A 10 -3.80 -0.42 -6.58
N GLY A 11 -4.76 -0.85 -7.41
CA GLY A 11 -5.10 -2.27 -7.59
C GLY A 11 -6.56 -2.50 -7.98
N ALA A 12 -6.85 -3.70 -8.47
CA ALA A 12 -8.18 -4.08 -8.94
C ALA A 12 -9.23 -4.18 -7.81
N SER A 13 -10.47 -4.47 -8.18
CA SER A 13 -11.54 -4.73 -7.19
C SER A 13 -11.25 -6.01 -6.42
N GLY A 14 -11.53 -5.99 -5.11
CA GLY A 14 -11.36 -7.16 -4.23
C GLY A 14 -9.91 -7.54 -3.89
N VAL A 15 -8.92 -6.87 -4.47
CA VAL A 15 -7.50 -7.19 -4.24
C VAL A 15 -7.08 -7.00 -2.77
N GLY A 16 -7.70 -6.04 -2.07
CA GLY A 16 -7.46 -5.78 -0.64
C GLY A 16 -6.94 -4.38 -0.29
N LYS A 17 -7.11 -3.37 -1.17
CA LYS A 17 -6.68 -1.97 -0.91
C LYS A 17 -7.20 -1.40 0.40
N THR A 18 -8.51 -1.45 0.60
CA THR A 18 -9.17 -0.89 1.80
C THR A 18 -8.81 -1.67 3.06
N THR A 19 -8.66 -3.00 2.96
CA THR A 19 -8.15 -3.85 4.05
C THR A 19 -6.72 -3.47 4.43
N LEU A 20 -5.85 -3.24 3.44
CA LEU A 20 -4.47 -2.81 3.66
C LEU A 20 -4.43 -1.48 4.42
N LEU A 21 -5.20 -0.49 3.96
CA LEU A 21 -5.30 0.81 4.62
C LEU A 21 -5.85 0.71 6.06
N THR A 22 -6.83 -0.18 6.27
CA THR A 22 -7.40 -0.44 7.60
C THR A 22 -6.37 -1.10 8.53
N SER A 23 -5.59 -2.07 8.03
CA SER A 23 -4.52 -2.70 8.83
C SER A 23 -3.41 -1.72 9.18
N MET A 24 -3.06 -0.83 8.23
CA MET A 24 -2.11 0.27 8.46
C MET A 24 -2.59 1.14 9.62
N TYR A 25 -3.85 1.58 9.59
CA TYR A 25 -4.45 2.40 10.64
C TYR A 25 -4.36 1.75 12.03
N GLU A 26 -4.69 0.46 12.17
CA GLU A 26 -4.60 -0.24 13.45
C GLU A 26 -3.15 -0.28 13.99
N GLN A 27 -2.15 -0.45 13.12
CA GLN A 27 -0.76 -0.57 13.56
C GLN A 27 -0.05 0.78 13.72
N PHE A 28 -0.57 1.85 13.14
CA PHE A 28 0.08 3.16 13.15
C PHE A 28 0.23 3.74 14.54
N GLU A 29 -0.80 3.64 15.38
CA GLU A 29 -0.76 4.20 16.72
C GLU A 29 0.27 3.48 17.61
N ALA A 30 0.29 2.14 17.58
CA ALA A 30 1.23 1.34 18.36
C ALA A 30 2.69 1.58 17.91
N THR A 31 2.93 1.68 16.60
CA THR A 31 4.30 1.77 16.06
C THR A 31 4.87 3.19 16.16
N SER A 32 4.04 4.22 15.97
CA SER A 32 4.50 5.62 15.98
C SER A 32 4.95 6.08 17.37
N ARG A 33 4.25 5.64 18.44
CA ARG A 33 4.62 5.93 19.84
C ARG A 33 6.06 5.55 20.19
N GLN A 34 6.58 4.47 19.62
CA GLN A 34 7.95 4.01 19.88
C GLN A 34 9.03 4.95 19.31
N ALA A 35 8.69 5.79 18.34
CA ALA A 35 9.62 6.69 17.65
C ALA A 35 9.39 8.18 17.98
N ASN A 36 8.64 8.48 19.04
CA ASN A 36 8.22 9.84 19.39
C ASN A 36 7.46 10.58 18.26
N LEU A 37 6.82 9.82 17.37
CA LEU A 37 5.96 10.34 16.31
C LEU A 37 4.50 10.05 16.68
N HIS A 38 3.59 10.88 16.21
CA HIS A 38 2.18 10.51 16.13
C HIS A 38 1.71 10.59 14.69
N LEU A 39 0.76 9.72 14.36
CA LEU A 39 0.04 9.75 13.10
C LEU A 39 -1.45 9.66 13.40
N LYS A 40 -2.14 10.79 13.34
CA LYS A 40 -3.54 10.91 13.78
C LYS A 40 -4.46 11.02 12.56
N PRO A 41 -5.47 10.17 12.41
CA PRO A 41 -6.48 10.38 11.37
C PRO A 41 -7.33 11.63 11.69
N ASP A 42 -7.89 12.27 10.66
CA ASP A 42 -9.00 13.20 10.90
C ASP A 42 -10.28 12.44 11.32
N ILE A 43 -11.28 13.18 11.81
CA ILE A 43 -12.51 12.61 12.40
C ILE A 43 -13.25 11.71 11.39
N GLU A 44 -13.34 12.13 10.13
CA GLU A 44 -14.01 11.37 9.08
C GLU A 44 -13.25 10.08 8.74
N THR A 45 -11.93 10.19 8.57
CA THR A 45 -11.02 9.06 8.34
C THR A 45 -11.12 8.04 9.46
N ALA A 46 -11.07 8.50 10.73
CA ALA A 46 -11.18 7.63 11.90
C ALA A 46 -12.51 6.86 11.90
N ALA A 47 -13.64 7.57 11.75
CA ALA A 47 -14.96 6.95 11.76
C ALA A 47 -15.14 5.90 10.64
N ILE A 48 -14.61 6.15 9.44
CA ILE A 48 -14.67 5.19 8.33
C ILE A 48 -13.80 3.96 8.64
N LEU A 49 -12.55 4.16 9.07
CA LEU A 49 -11.61 3.07 9.29
C LEU A 49 -11.96 2.23 10.52
N GLU A 50 -12.51 2.82 11.59
CA GLU A 50 -13.03 2.09 12.75
C GLU A 50 -14.17 1.14 12.35
N ARG A 51 -15.06 1.57 11.43
CA ARG A 51 -16.12 0.70 10.90
C ARG A 51 -15.57 -0.47 10.10
N TYR A 52 -14.53 -0.24 9.30
CA TYR A 52 -13.86 -1.31 8.55
C TYR A 52 -13.09 -2.26 9.47
N LEU A 53 -12.45 -1.72 10.50
CA LEU A 53 -11.75 -2.47 11.52
C LEU A 53 -12.72 -3.38 12.31
N ALA A 54 -13.89 -2.88 12.68
CA ALA A 54 -14.93 -3.69 13.31
C ALA A 54 -15.36 -4.87 12.41
N GLN A 55 -15.48 -4.66 11.08
CA GLN A 55 -15.77 -5.73 10.14
C GLN A 55 -14.65 -6.79 10.11
N LEU A 56 -13.38 -6.37 10.09
CA LEU A 56 -12.25 -7.31 10.15
C LEU A 56 -12.18 -8.08 11.47
N LYS A 57 -12.49 -7.42 12.59
CA LYS A 57 -12.57 -8.06 13.91
C LYS A 57 -13.74 -9.06 14.02
N SER A 58 -14.80 -8.89 13.22
CA SER A 58 -15.99 -9.75 13.21
C SER A 58 -15.88 -11.01 12.33
N LEU A 59 -14.73 -11.24 11.68
CA LEU A 59 -14.55 -12.41 10.81
C LEU A 59 -14.80 -13.72 11.57
N THR A 60 -15.59 -14.60 10.95
CA THR A 60 -15.91 -15.94 11.47
C THR A 60 -14.76 -16.92 11.30
N TYR A 61 -14.84 -18.11 11.92
CA TYR A 61 -13.78 -19.12 11.84
C TYR A 61 -13.42 -19.49 10.40
N GLU A 62 -14.41 -19.78 9.55
CA GLU A 62 -14.22 -19.91 8.11
C GLU A 62 -15.05 -18.84 7.39
N PHE A 63 -14.49 -18.26 6.35
CA PHE A 63 -15.19 -17.29 5.52
C PHE A 63 -14.67 -17.24 4.10
N LYS A 64 -15.57 -16.83 3.22
CA LYS A 64 -15.28 -16.50 1.83
C LYS A 64 -14.87 -15.04 1.75
N ALA A 65 -13.78 -14.75 1.04
CA ALA A 65 -13.50 -13.38 0.61
C ALA A 65 -14.47 -13.03 -0.53
N ASP A 66 -15.60 -12.42 -0.17
CA ASP A 66 -16.64 -11.99 -1.12
C ASP A 66 -16.95 -10.52 -0.89
N GLU A 67 -16.89 -9.72 -1.97
CA GLU A 67 -17.15 -8.28 -1.97
C GLU A 67 -18.56 -7.91 -1.48
N ARG A 68 -19.48 -8.90 -1.40
CA ARG A 68 -20.89 -8.67 -1.06
C ARG A 68 -21.29 -9.08 0.37
N THR A 69 -20.64 -10.10 0.96
CA THR A 69 -21.17 -10.78 2.16
C THR A 69 -20.27 -10.77 3.39
N LYS A 70 -18.94 -10.89 3.25
CA LYS A 70 -18.01 -10.95 4.40
C LYS A 70 -16.66 -10.29 4.05
N GLY A 71 -16.19 -9.40 4.93
CA GLY A 71 -15.01 -8.55 4.73
C GLY A 71 -15.40 -7.11 4.36
N ILE A 72 -14.40 -6.28 4.05
CA ILE A 72 -14.62 -4.87 3.69
C ILE A 72 -15.08 -4.79 2.23
N ARG A 73 -16.22 -4.12 2.00
CA ARG A 73 -16.73 -3.85 0.66
C ARG A 73 -15.79 -2.94 -0.12
N GLY A 74 -15.69 -3.14 -1.43
CA GLY A 74 -14.89 -2.27 -2.30
C GLY A 74 -15.38 -0.83 -2.27
N THR A 75 -14.44 0.11 -2.44
CA THR A 75 -14.72 1.55 -2.51
C THR A 75 -15.67 1.89 -3.64
N LEU A 76 -16.65 2.76 -3.36
CA LEU A 76 -17.67 3.22 -4.30
C LEU A 76 -17.58 4.75 -4.48
N ALA A 77 -17.73 5.22 -5.71
CA ALA A 77 -17.89 6.64 -6.02
C ALA A 77 -19.38 6.96 -6.13
N VAL A 78 -19.99 7.52 -5.09
CA VAL A 78 -21.45 7.71 -5.01
C VAL A 78 -21.93 8.82 -5.96
N ALA A 79 -21.10 9.83 -6.24
CA ALA A 79 -21.40 10.95 -7.11
C ALA A 79 -20.21 11.34 -8.03
N GLY A 80 -19.41 10.35 -8.46
CA GLY A 80 -18.22 10.54 -9.29
C GLY A 80 -16.90 10.65 -8.51
N PRO A 81 -15.75 10.87 -9.18
CA PRO A 81 -14.43 10.77 -8.55
C PRO A 81 -14.18 11.76 -7.40
N GLU A 82 -14.86 12.91 -7.42
CA GLU A 82 -14.81 13.93 -6.35
C GLU A 82 -15.46 13.44 -5.05
N SER A 83 -16.36 12.45 -5.12
CA SER A 83 -17.04 11.86 -3.95
C SER A 83 -16.25 10.73 -3.29
N LEU A 84 -15.02 10.48 -3.73
CA LEU A 84 -14.21 9.40 -3.18
C LEU A 84 -13.72 9.74 -1.78
N PRO A 85 -13.77 8.76 -0.85
CA PRO A 85 -13.24 8.95 0.49
C PRO A 85 -11.75 9.29 0.41
N SER A 86 -11.38 10.37 1.08
CA SER A 86 -9.99 10.78 1.29
C SER A 86 -9.61 10.43 2.71
N TYR A 87 -8.57 9.62 2.88
CA TYR A 87 -8.11 9.19 4.20
C TYR A 87 -6.91 10.05 4.58
N ARG A 88 -7.11 10.98 5.51
CA ARG A 88 -6.10 11.97 5.91
C ARG A 88 -5.53 11.61 7.26
N PHE A 89 -4.20 11.61 7.32
CA PHE A 89 -3.45 11.37 8.54
C PHE A 89 -2.44 12.48 8.77
N ASP A 90 -2.51 13.11 9.92
CA ASP A 90 -1.64 14.18 10.35
C ASP A 90 -0.45 13.58 11.13
N LEU A 91 0.74 13.77 10.57
CA LEU A 91 2.04 13.36 11.11
C LEU A 91 2.68 14.54 11.85
N GLY A 92 3.17 14.26 13.06
CA GLY A 92 3.96 15.19 13.84
C GLY A 92 4.79 14.49 14.91
N LEU A 93 5.56 15.28 15.66
CA LEU A 93 6.15 14.84 16.92
C LEU A 93 5.11 14.89 18.04
N ASN A 94 5.22 13.98 19.00
CA ASN A 94 4.40 14.06 20.22
C ASN A 94 4.55 15.45 20.87
N ASP A 95 3.44 15.98 21.38
CA ASP A 95 3.35 17.28 22.05
C ASP A 95 3.70 18.51 21.18
N LYS A 96 3.91 18.32 19.87
CA LYS A 96 4.03 19.41 18.88
C LYS A 96 2.84 19.41 17.92
N LYS A 97 2.74 20.50 17.16
CA LYS A 97 1.72 20.67 16.13
C LYS A 97 1.95 19.67 14.98
N ASP A 98 0.87 19.29 14.32
CA ASP A 98 0.93 18.49 13.11
C ASP A 98 1.60 19.27 11.98
N ASP A 99 2.67 18.71 11.40
CA ASP A 99 3.51 19.40 10.44
C ASP A 99 3.28 18.91 9.00
N LEU A 100 2.81 17.67 8.82
CA LEU A 100 2.56 17.06 7.52
C LEU A 100 1.25 16.25 7.52
N ARG A 101 0.44 16.45 6.49
CA ARG A 101 -0.74 15.64 6.20
C ARG A 101 -0.44 14.63 5.09
N LEU A 102 -0.62 13.36 5.40
CA LEU A 102 -0.60 12.27 4.43
C LEU A 102 -2.03 11.99 3.97
N GLN A 103 -2.32 12.19 2.69
CA GLN A 103 -3.63 11.88 2.09
C GLN A 103 -3.54 10.58 1.28
N PHE A 104 -4.12 9.51 1.81
CA PHE A 104 -4.29 8.25 1.08
C PHE A 104 -5.57 8.31 0.25
N ARG A 105 -5.43 8.01 -1.05
CA ARG A 105 -6.53 7.95 -2.01
C ARG A 105 -6.78 6.50 -2.39
N ASP A 106 -7.91 5.96 -1.90
CA ASP A 106 -8.44 4.67 -2.32
C ASP A 106 -9.60 4.90 -3.29
N TYR A 107 -9.58 4.20 -4.41
CA TYR A 107 -10.54 4.37 -5.49
C TYR A 107 -11.18 3.03 -5.88
N PRO A 108 -12.34 3.03 -6.56
CA PRO A 108 -13.02 1.82 -6.99
C PRO A 108 -12.12 1.02 -7.92
N GLY A 109 -11.85 -0.24 -7.59
CA GLY A 109 -10.89 -1.04 -8.35
C GLY A 109 -11.23 -1.21 -9.83
N GLY A 110 -12.50 -1.04 -10.21
CA GLY A 110 -12.96 -1.03 -11.60
C GLY A 110 -12.39 0.11 -12.45
N TYR A 111 -11.92 1.21 -11.84
CA TYR A 111 -11.38 2.37 -12.56
C TYR A 111 -10.09 2.06 -13.32
N ILE A 112 -9.40 0.95 -13.03
CA ILE A 112 -8.20 0.56 -13.79
C ILE A 112 -8.55 -0.08 -15.13
N LEU A 113 -9.79 -0.56 -15.30
CA LEU A 113 -10.21 -1.35 -16.43
C LEU A 113 -10.32 -0.50 -17.70
N PRO A 114 -10.00 -1.05 -18.89
CA PRO A 114 -10.10 -0.31 -20.15
C PRO A 114 -11.51 0.18 -20.47
N SER A 115 -12.53 -0.52 -19.99
CA SER A 115 -13.94 -0.16 -20.19
C SER A 115 -14.35 1.11 -19.43
N ASP A 116 -13.62 1.51 -18.38
CA ASP A 116 -13.91 2.72 -17.61
C ASP A 116 -12.92 3.83 -17.94
N VAL A 117 -13.10 4.45 -19.11
CA VAL A 117 -12.19 5.48 -19.63
C VAL A 117 -12.04 6.68 -18.68
N ALA A 118 -13.12 7.10 -18.03
CA ALA A 118 -13.11 8.24 -17.12
C ALA A 118 -12.38 7.90 -15.80
N GLY A 119 -12.70 6.76 -15.20
CA GLY A 119 -11.99 6.25 -14.02
C GLY A 119 -10.50 6.07 -14.29
N ARG A 120 -10.15 5.53 -15.46
CA ARG A 120 -8.74 5.31 -15.85
C ARG A 120 -7.97 6.61 -15.95
N ARG A 121 -8.57 7.64 -16.58
CA ARG A 121 -7.97 8.99 -16.67
C ARG A 121 -7.80 9.62 -15.29
N PHE A 122 -8.76 9.41 -14.39
CA PHE A 122 -8.68 9.87 -13.01
C PHE A 122 -7.52 9.21 -12.24
N VAL A 123 -7.38 7.87 -12.34
CA VAL A 123 -6.27 7.14 -11.71
C VAL A 123 -4.92 7.60 -12.28
N GLN A 124 -4.81 7.79 -13.58
CA GLN A 124 -3.59 8.33 -14.20
C GLN A 124 -3.21 9.72 -13.67
N LYS A 125 -4.20 10.59 -13.41
CA LYS A 125 -3.97 11.90 -12.79
C LYS A 125 -3.41 11.72 -11.37
N MET A 126 -4.04 10.87 -10.54
CA MET A 126 -3.57 10.59 -9.19
C MET A 126 -2.14 10.04 -9.16
N LEU A 127 -1.80 9.12 -10.07
CA LEU A 127 -0.45 8.57 -10.18
C LEU A 127 0.60 9.65 -10.49
N ARG A 128 0.27 10.65 -11.33
CA ARG A 128 1.19 11.76 -11.62
C ARG A 128 1.40 12.66 -10.41
N GLU A 129 0.34 12.92 -9.65
CA GLU A 129 0.29 13.91 -8.57
C GLU A 129 0.69 13.36 -7.19
N CYS A 130 0.79 12.04 -7.01
CA CYS A 130 1.16 11.43 -5.73
C CYS A 130 2.68 11.29 -5.54
N ALA A 131 3.18 11.41 -4.31
CA ALA A 131 4.58 11.13 -3.98
C ALA A 131 4.89 9.63 -3.96
N ALA A 132 3.90 8.82 -3.59
CA ALA A 132 4.03 7.37 -3.50
C ALA A 132 2.79 6.63 -4.01
N VAL A 133 3.00 5.42 -4.52
CA VAL A 133 1.97 4.49 -4.96
C VAL A 133 2.11 3.18 -4.20
N ILE A 134 1.04 2.71 -3.57
CA ILE A 134 0.97 1.41 -2.91
C ILE A 134 0.14 0.48 -3.79
N VAL A 135 0.80 -0.44 -4.48
CA VAL A 135 0.18 -1.43 -5.35
C VAL A 135 -0.20 -2.65 -4.53
N ALA A 136 -1.48 -2.79 -4.18
CA ALA A 136 -1.98 -3.96 -3.48
C ALA A 136 -1.99 -5.18 -4.42
N ILE A 137 -1.46 -6.31 -3.96
CA ILE A 137 -1.36 -7.56 -4.72
C ILE A 137 -2.02 -8.67 -3.91
N ASP A 138 -3.07 -9.28 -4.45
CA ASP A 138 -3.70 -10.47 -3.88
C ASP A 138 -2.71 -11.63 -3.97
N THR A 139 -2.11 -11.96 -2.82
CA THR A 139 -1.06 -12.98 -2.72
C THR A 139 -1.58 -14.38 -3.02
N PRO A 140 -2.75 -14.82 -2.50
CA PRO A 140 -3.33 -16.10 -2.92
C PRO A 140 -3.49 -16.22 -4.43
N ALA A 141 -3.97 -15.17 -5.11
CA ALA A 141 -4.10 -15.21 -6.56
C ALA A 141 -2.75 -15.24 -7.31
N LEU A 142 -1.70 -14.67 -6.72
CA LEU A 142 -0.33 -14.70 -7.24
C LEU A 142 0.32 -16.08 -7.06
N MET A 143 0.10 -16.73 -5.92
CA MET A 143 0.85 -17.91 -5.49
C MET A 143 0.14 -19.23 -5.83
N GLU A 144 -1.17 -19.29 -5.64
CA GLU A 144 -1.92 -20.55 -5.78
C GLU A 144 -2.01 -21.01 -7.23
N LEU A 145 -1.89 -22.32 -7.43
CA LEU A 145 -1.94 -22.96 -8.75
C LEU A 145 -0.96 -22.30 -9.75
N ASN A 146 0.25 -21.97 -9.29
CA ASN A 146 1.30 -21.28 -10.06
C ASN A 146 0.85 -19.91 -10.62
N GLY A 147 0.01 -19.21 -9.86
CA GLY A 147 -0.51 -17.90 -10.23
C GLY A 147 -1.60 -17.92 -11.30
N ARG A 148 -2.36 -19.03 -11.40
CA ARG A 148 -3.47 -19.18 -12.36
C ARG A 148 -4.44 -17.99 -12.36
N TRP A 149 -4.61 -17.35 -11.20
CA TRP A 149 -5.58 -16.27 -11.01
C TRP A 149 -4.95 -14.88 -10.99
N HIS A 150 -3.64 -14.78 -11.18
CA HIS A 150 -2.88 -13.53 -11.11
C HIS A 150 -3.43 -12.48 -12.09
N GLU A 151 -3.58 -12.86 -13.36
CA GLU A 151 -4.07 -11.93 -14.40
C GLU A 151 -5.48 -11.41 -14.13
N VAL A 152 -6.35 -12.28 -13.60
CA VAL A 152 -7.76 -11.93 -13.36
C VAL A 152 -7.91 -11.08 -12.09
N ARG A 153 -7.16 -11.37 -11.03
CA ARG A 153 -7.30 -10.71 -9.72
C ARG A 153 -6.38 -9.49 -9.56
N ASN A 154 -5.13 -9.61 -9.97
CA ASN A 154 -4.13 -8.56 -9.80
C ASN A 154 -4.06 -7.61 -10.99
N LYS A 155 -4.49 -8.06 -12.19
CA LYS A 155 -4.54 -7.23 -13.41
C LYS A 155 -3.19 -6.51 -13.68
N PRO A 156 -2.05 -7.23 -13.69
CA PRO A 156 -0.72 -6.63 -13.80
C PRO A 156 -0.55 -5.81 -15.09
N ASP A 157 -1.16 -6.25 -16.20
CA ASP A 157 -1.14 -5.53 -17.48
C ASP A 157 -1.86 -4.18 -17.41
N GLU A 158 -3.00 -4.11 -16.70
CA GLU A 158 -3.75 -2.86 -16.53
C GLU A 158 -2.97 -1.87 -15.66
N ILE A 159 -2.35 -2.38 -14.59
CA ILE A 159 -1.45 -1.63 -13.73
C ILE A 159 -0.25 -1.10 -14.55
N MET A 160 0.38 -1.96 -15.35
CA MET A 160 1.47 -1.56 -16.24
C MET A 160 1.03 -0.48 -17.22
N ALA A 161 -0.14 -0.61 -17.83
CA ALA A 161 -0.66 0.36 -18.77
C ALA A 161 -0.91 1.73 -18.10
N LEU A 162 -1.38 1.75 -16.86
CA LEU A 162 -1.52 3.00 -16.08
C LEU A 162 -0.17 3.68 -15.85
N PHE A 163 0.83 2.93 -15.39
CA PHE A 163 2.19 3.47 -15.20
C PHE A 163 2.82 3.92 -16.51
N LYS A 164 2.66 3.15 -17.60
CA LYS A 164 3.14 3.53 -18.93
C LYS A 164 2.57 4.85 -19.43
N THR A 165 1.40 5.27 -18.97
CA THR A 165 0.84 6.59 -19.30
C THR A 165 1.27 7.64 -18.28
N ALA A 166 1.15 7.35 -16.99
CA ALA A 166 1.42 8.34 -15.94
C ALA A 166 2.90 8.70 -15.84
N TYR A 167 3.81 7.74 -16.02
CA TYR A 167 5.24 7.88 -15.75
C TYR A 167 6.08 8.04 -17.03
N GLN A 168 5.48 8.37 -18.18
CA GLN A 168 6.24 8.58 -19.43
C GLN A 168 7.35 9.60 -19.26
N LYS A 169 7.03 10.69 -18.55
CA LYS A 169 7.94 11.76 -18.16
C LYS A 169 7.74 11.98 -16.67
N LEU A 170 8.80 11.75 -15.91
CA LEU A 170 8.83 12.01 -14.47
C LEU A 170 9.80 13.16 -14.23
N ASP A 171 9.32 14.22 -13.60
CA ASP A 171 10.15 15.37 -13.22
C ASP A 171 10.62 15.26 -11.77
N GLU A 172 9.95 14.42 -10.99
CA GLU A 172 10.15 14.26 -9.55
C GLU A 172 10.26 12.78 -9.18
N PRO A 173 10.97 12.44 -8.09
CA PRO A 173 11.11 11.06 -7.66
C PRO A 173 9.78 10.52 -7.15
N LYS A 174 9.60 9.20 -7.30
CA LYS A 174 8.42 8.46 -6.87
C LYS A 174 8.83 7.22 -6.09
N LEU A 175 8.05 6.91 -5.05
CA LEU A 175 8.10 5.61 -4.40
C LEU A 175 6.97 4.71 -4.95
N VAL A 176 7.32 3.49 -5.33
CA VAL A 176 6.34 2.44 -5.65
C VAL A 176 6.54 1.30 -4.65
N ILE A 177 5.50 1.01 -3.90
CA ILE A 177 5.48 -0.10 -2.96
C ILE A 177 4.61 -1.20 -3.56
N LEU A 178 5.21 -2.33 -3.93
CA LEU A 178 4.48 -3.56 -4.19
C LEU A 178 4.09 -4.16 -2.84
N ALA A 179 2.79 -4.16 -2.53
CA ALA A 179 2.27 -4.60 -1.25
C ALA A 179 1.44 -5.88 -1.44
N PRO A 180 2.08 -7.07 -1.43
CA PRO A 180 1.38 -8.32 -1.26
C PRO A 180 0.51 -8.26 -0.01
N VAL A 181 -0.77 -8.63 -0.15
CA VAL A 181 -1.74 -8.68 0.96
C VAL A 181 -2.25 -10.10 1.15
N LYS A 182 -2.84 -10.38 2.31
CA LYS A 182 -3.28 -11.72 2.70
C LYS A 182 -2.11 -12.71 2.75
N CYS A 183 -0.97 -12.26 3.29
CA CYS A 183 0.30 -12.98 3.27
C CYS A 183 0.47 -14.04 4.36
N GLU A 184 -0.51 -14.23 5.24
CA GLU A 184 -0.42 -15.07 6.44
C GLU A 184 0.03 -16.52 6.14
N THR A 185 -0.37 -17.07 4.99
CA THR A 185 0.07 -18.40 4.54
C THR A 185 1.48 -18.39 3.93
N TYR A 186 1.90 -17.27 3.34
CA TYR A 186 3.08 -17.19 2.48
C TYR A 186 4.31 -16.56 3.15
N MET A 187 4.18 -16.22 4.44
CA MET A 187 5.22 -15.59 5.25
C MET A 187 5.55 -16.40 6.52
N GLN A 188 5.16 -17.68 6.57
CA GLN A 188 5.35 -18.54 7.74
C GLN A 188 6.82 -18.92 7.98
N ASP A 189 7.61 -18.96 6.91
CA ASP A 189 9.02 -19.34 6.93
C ASP A 189 9.80 -18.64 5.81
N GLU A 190 11.13 -18.71 5.88
CA GLU A 190 12.03 -18.05 4.94
C GLU A 190 11.92 -18.57 3.50
N VAL A 191 11.66 -19.87 3.31
CA VAL A 191 11.52 -20.48 1.97
C VAL A 191 10.26 -19.95 1.30
N SER A 192 9.15 -19.94 2.02
CA SER A 192 7.86 -19.38 1.57
C SER A 192 7.99 -17.90 1.24
N ALA A 193 8.64 -17.12 2.11
CA ALA A 193 8.83 -15.69 1.92
C ALA A 193 9.75 -15.37 0.73
N ASN A 194 10.81 -16.15 0.51
CA ASN A 194 11.67 -16.00 -0.65
C ASN A 194 10.96 -16.40 -1.96
N ASN A 195 10.11 -17.43 -1.92
CA ASN A 195 9.28 -17.80 -3.07
C ASN A 195 8.30 -16.68 -3.43
N LEU A 196 7.71 -16.00 -2.43
CA LEU A 196 6.85 -14.84 -2.66
C LEU A 196 7.60 -13.71 -3.38
N ILE A 197 8.81 -13.34 -2.92
CA ILE A 197 9.64 -12.32 -3.60
C ILE A 197 9.90 -12.73 -5.06
N LYS A 198 10.28 -13.99 -5.28
CA LYS A 198 10.56 -14.51 -6.61
C LYS A 198 9.34 -14.38 -7.52
N GLN A 199 8.15 -14.79 -7.06
CA GLN A 199 6.92 -14.67 -7.85
C GLN A 199 6.55 -13.21 -8.16
N ILE A 200 6.76 -12.28 -7.23
CA ILE A 200 6.55 -10.85 -7.48
C ILE A 200 7.50 -10.35 -8.56
N GLN A 201 8.79 -10.66 -8.45
CA GLN A 201 9.80 -10.25 -9.43
C GLN A 201 9.53 -10.83 -10.81
N GLU A 202 9.12 -12.10 -10.90
CA GLU A 202 8.80 -12.78 -12.16
C GLU A 202 7.54 -12.20 -12.80
N LYS A 203 6.43 -12.13 -12.06
CA LYS A 203 5.12 -11.72 -12.61
C LYS A 203 5.03 -10.22 -12.89
N TYR A 204 5.72 -9.38 -12.10
CA TYR A 204 5.83 -7.93 -12.35
C TYR A 204 7.11 -7.54 -13.10
N ALA A 205 7.86 -8.49 -13.65
CA ALA A 205 9.07 -8.20 -14.43
C ALA A 205 8.84 -7.16 -15.54
N PRO A 206 7.73 -7.17 -16.32
CA PRO A 206 7.49 -6.14 -17.33
C PRO A 206 7.40 -4.72 -16.74
N LEU A 207 6.76 -4.58 -15.58
CA LEU A 207 6.63 -3.29 -14.88
C LEU A 207 7.97 -2.83 -14.31
N LEU A 208 8.72 -3.73 -13.68
CA LEU A 208 10.05 -3.43 -13.14
C LEU A 208 11.02 -3.02 -14.26
N LYS A 209 11.03 -3.73 -15.39
CA LYS A 209 11.83 -3.35 -16.57
C LYS A 209 11.45 -1.97 -17.08
N PHE A 210 10.16 -1.63 -17.14
CA PHE A 210 9.71 -0.29 -17.52
C PHE A 210 10.23 0.79 -16.57
N PHE A 211 10.31 0.53 -15.27
CA PHE A 211 10.87 1.48 -14.30
C PHE A 211 12.41 1.59 -14.36
N GLN A 212 13.10 0.55 -14.82
CA GLN A 212 14.56 0.52 -14.95
C GLN A 212 15.09 1.22 -16.21
N GLU A 213 14.24 1.69 -17.11
CA GLU A 213 14.70 2.44 -18.27
C GLU A 213 15.46 3.72 -17.85
N PRO A 214 16.56 4.11 -18.54
CA PRO A 214 17.45 5.19 -18.12
C PRO A 214 16.77 6.53 -17.81
N ARG A 215 15.62 6.82 -18.44
CA ARG A 215 14.86 8.06 -18.22
C ARG A 215 14.13 8.12 -16.87
N ARG A 216 14.06 6.99 -16.15
CA ARG A 216 13.28 6.81 -14.91
C ARG A 216 14.05 6.11 -13.78
N ALA A 217 15.09 5.35 -14.10
CA ALA A 217 15.79 4.49 -13.13
C ALA A 217 16.30 5.23 -11.88
N ASP A 218 16.70 6.50 -12.03
CA ASP A 218 17.18 7.37 -10.94
C ASP A 218 16.06 8.09 -10.17
N LYS A 219 14.82 8.00 -10.65
CA LYS A 219 13.63 8.68 -10.11
C LYS A 219 12.64 7.73 -9.46
N ILE A 220 12.79 6.41 -9.59
CA ILE A 220 11.82 5.45 -9.05
C ILE A 220 12.50 4.50 -8.07
N ALA A 221 12.07 4.57 -6.81
CA ALA A 221 12.32 3.52 -5.83
C ALA A 221 11.20 2.49 -5.89
N VAL A 222 11.54 1.20 -5.92
CA VAL A 222 10.55 0.12 -5.83
C VAL A 222 10.92 -0.80 -4.67
N VAL A 223 9.96 -1.06 -3.81
CA VAL A 223 10.11 -1.99 -2.67
C VAL A 223 8.97 -3.00 -2.68
N THR A 224 9.20 -4.18 -2.09
CA THR A 224 8.14 -5.12 -1.75
C THR A 224 7.99 -5.21 -0.24
N THR A 225 6.75 -5.05 0.23
CA THR A 225 6.38 -5.08 1.64
C THR A 225 5.16 -6.00 1.81
N PRO A 226 5.36 -7.31 1.99
CA PRO A 226 4.27 -8.23 2.28
C PRO A 226 3.55 -7.82 3.57
N VAL A 227 2.22 -7.91 3.57
CA VAL A 227 1.38 -7.57 4.72
C VAL A 227 0.42 -8.71 5.04
N GLN A 228 0.49 -9.16 6.29
CA GLN A 228 -0.48 -10.05 6.89
C GLN A 228 -1.65 -9.18 7.37
N THR A 229 -2.64 -8.96 6.50
CA THR A 229 -3.65 -7.91 6.68
C THR A 229 -4.68 -8.20 7.78
N VAL A 230 -4.86 -9.47 8.12
CA VAL A 230 -5.72 -9.91 9.23
C VAL A 230 -4.87 -10.60 10.31
N GLY A 231 -3.82 -11.31 9.89
CA GLY A 231 -2.80 -11.94 10.72
C GLY A 231 -3.26 -13.18 11.49
N CYS A 232 -4.57 -13.41 11.61
CA CYS A 232 -5.13 -14.59 12.28
C CYS A 232 -5.85 -15.56 11.36
N VAL A 233 -5.72 -15.39 10.05
CA VAL A 233 -6.40 -16.21 9.04
C VAL A 233 -5.39 -16.74 8.04
N VAL A 234 -5.58 -17.96 7.55
CA VAL A 234 -4.75 -18.58 6.51
C VAL A 234 -5.62 -18.94 5.33
N PHE A 235 -5.01 -18.94 4.14
CA PHE A 235 -5.63 -19.47 2.93
C PHE A 235 -6.05 -20.93 3.14
N LEU A 236 -7.27 -21.27 2.70
CA LEU A 236 -7.85 -22.61 2.82
C LEU A 236 -7.97 -23.31 1.47
N LYS A 237 -8.69 -22.69 0.54
CA LYS A 237 -8.96 -23.26 -0.80
C LYS A 237 -9.47 -22.20 -1.78
N ILE A 238 -9.44 -22.57 -3.06
CA ILE A 238 -10.13 -21.85 -4.13
C ILE A 238 -11.27 -22.71 -4.65
N GLU A 239 -12.46 -22.14 -4.74
CA GLU A 239 -13.56 -22.71 -5.50
C GLU A 239 -13.80 -21.88 -6.76
N VAL A 240 -14.09 -22.53 -7.87
CA VAL A 240 -14.38 -21.84 -9.13
C VAL A 240 -15.89 -21.82 -9.31
N GLU A 241 -16.49 -20.63 -9.25
CA GLU A 241 -17.91 -20.43 -9.53
C GLU A 241 -18.17 -20.40 -11.04
N ASN A 242 -19.45 -20.37 -11.42
CA ASN A 242 -19.90 -20.17 -12.79
C ASN A 242 -19.15 -18.99 -13.45
N LEU A 243 -18.82 -19.12 -14.74
CA LEU A 243 -18.01 -18.17 -15.52
C LEU A 243 -16.52 -18.11 -15.11
N ASN A 244 -15.97 -19.17 -14.52
CA ASN A 244 -14.54 -19.30 -14.20
C ASN A 244 -14.03 -18.22 -13.23
N GLN A 245 -14.87 -17.78 -12.29
CA GLN A 245 -14.51 -16.79 -11.29
C GLN A 245 -13.99 -17.46 -10.02
N PRO A 246 -12.74 -17.19 -9.59
CA PRO A 246 -12.18 -17.84 -8.41
C PRO A 246 -12.72 -17.22 -7.12
N ARG A 247 -13.09 -18.04 -6.15
CA ARG A 247 -13.46 -17.65 -4.79
C ARG A 247 -12.46 -18.18 -3.80
N PHE A 248 -11.85 -17.28 -3.06
CA PHE A 248 -10.81 -17.58 -2.08
C PHE A 248 -11.46 -17.74 -0.70
N TYR A 249 -11.22 -18.88 -0.08
CA TYR A 249 -11.66 -19.19 1.27
C TYR A 249 -10.48 -19.09 2.23
N PHE A 250 -10.77 -18.58 3.42
CA PHE A 250 -9.83 -18.43 4.50
C PHE A 250 -10.42 -19.04 5.76
N ARG A 251 -9.55 -19.54 6.62
CA ARG A 251 -9.91 -19.98 7.96
C ARG A 251 -9.02 -19.32 9.00
N LYS A 252 -9.54 -19.14 10.21
CA LYS A 252 -8.73 -18.72 11.35
C LYS A 252 -7.73 -19.81 11.73
N THR A 253 -6.59 -19.39 12.29
CA THR A 253 -5.56 -20.30 12.81
C THR A 253 -6.04 -21.08 14.03
N SER A 254 -6.94 -20.51 14.83
CA SER A 254 -7.68 -21.18 15.91
C SER A 254 -9.09 -20.59 16.04
N PHE A 255 -9.99 -21.26 16.78
CA PHE A 255 -11.37 -20.79 16.97
C PHE A 255 -11.44 -19.40 17.63
N ASP A 256 -10.53 -19.14 18.57
CA ASP A 256 -10.40 -17.93 19.37
C ASP A 256 -9.40 -16.91 18.80
N ALA A 257 -8.80 -17.18 17.63
CA ALA A 257 -7.80 -16.30 17.04
C ALA A 257 -8.36 -14.89 16.80
N LYS A 258 -7.68 -13.90 17.38
CA LYS A 258 -8.06 -12.47 17.33
C LYS A 258 -7.38 -11.77 16.17
N TYR A 259 -8.04 -10.73 15.65
CA TYR A 259 -7.46 -9.84 14.66
C TYR A 259 -6.10 -9.32 15.15
N SER A 260 -5.05 -9.57 14.37
CA SER A 260 -3.67 -9.24 14.75
C SER A 260 -2.81 -9.08 13.49
N PRO A 261 -3.05 -8.03 12.68
CA PRO A 261 -2.29 -7.80 11.45
C PRO A 261 -0.80 -7.73 11.76
N GLN A 262 0.05 -8.01 10.77
CA GLN A 262 1.50 -7.91 10.90
C GLN A 262 2.08 -7.17 9.70
N ASP A 263 3.18 -6.46 9.94
CA ASP A 263 4.04 -5.80 8.95
C ASP A 263 3.43 -4.63 8.16
N SER A 264 2.20 -4.21 8.48
CA SER A 264 1.58 -3.07 7.79
C SER A 264 2.28 -1.74 8.11
N GLU A 265 3.04 -1.67 9.20
CA GLU A 265 3.85 -0.50 9.54
C GLU A 265 5.02 -0.30 8.57
N GLN A 266 5.47 -1.36 7.89
CA GLN A 266 6.58 -1.28 6.92
C GLN A 266 6.26 -0.34 5.76
N LEU A 267 4.98 -0.23 5.37
CA LEU A 267 4.50 0.71 4.36
C LEU A 267 4.84 2.15 4.72
N LEU A 268 4.54 2.54 5.97
CA LEU A 268 4.84 3.87 6.48
C LEU A 268 6.34 4.07 6.68
N ARG A 269 7.06 3.06 7.17
CA ARG A 269 8.53 3.15 7.35
C ARG A 269 9.22 3.46 6.04
N TYR A 270 8.89 2.75 4.96
CA TYR A 270 9.45 3.02 3.63
C TYR A 270 9.01 4.36 3.06
N LEU A 271 7.75 4.76 3.27
CA LEU A 271 7.26 6.08 2.87
C LEU A 271 8.06 7.20 3.55
N LEU A 272 8.17 7.18 4.87
CA LEU A 272 8.89 8.22 5.62
C LEU A 272 10.39 8.20 5.32
N ARG A 273 10.99 7.02 5.13
CA ARG A 273 12.37 6.86 4.68
C ARG A 273 12.61 7.53 3.33
N PHE A 274 11.72 7.33 2.38
CA PHE A 274 11.79 7.98 1.07
C PHE A 274 11.65 9.49 1.17
N LEU A 275 10.66 9.99 1.92
CA LEU A 275 10.45 11.43 2.12
C LEU A 275 11.68 12.10 2.77
N LEU A 276 12.25 11.46 3.79
CA LEU A 276 13.45 11.96 4.45
C LEU A 276 14.67 11.96 3.50
N LYS A 277 14.82 10.94 2.64
CA LYS A 277 15.90 10.95 1.65
C LYS A 277 15.73 12.08 0.63
N VAL A 278 14.52 12.26 0.11
CA VAL A 278 14.19 13.34 -0.81
C VAL A 278 14.51 14.70 -0.19
N TYR A 279 14.20 14.89 1.09
CA TYR A 279 14.59 16.07 1.85
C TYR A 279 16.10 16.29 1.89
N ILE A 280 16.87 15.27 2.29
CA ILE A 280 18.33 15.36 2.45
C ILE A 280 19.02 15.71 1.12
N GLN A 281 18.50 15.23 0.00
CA GLN A 281 19.05 15.55 -1.33
C GLN A 281 18.91 17.04 -1.70
N ASN A 282 18.09 17.80 -0.97
CA ASN A 282 17.93 19.25 -1.09
C ASN A 282 17.67 19.75 -2.53
N ARG A 283 17.04 18.91 -3.37
CA ARG A 283 16.64 19.27 -4.73
C ARG A 283 15.33 20.07 -4.69
N ASN A 284 15.21 21.08 -5.54
CA ASN A 284 13.95 21.82 -5.72
C ASN A 284 12.96 20.96 -6.54
N TRP A 285 12.18 20.14 -5.85
CA TRP A 285 11.03 19.44 -6.45
C TRP A 285 9.74 20.04 -5.89
N SER A 286 8.81 20.38 -6.77
CA SER A 286 7.63 21.17 -6.43
C SER A 286 6.76 20.46 -5.38
N MET A 287 6.49 19.15 -5.55
CA MET A 287 5.68 18.40 -4.57
C MET A 287 6.40 18.19 -3.23
N PHE A 288 7.73 18.32 -3.18
CA PHE A 288 8.54 18.06 -1.98
C PHE A 288 9.02 19.33 -1.25
N ASN A 289 8.64 20.53 -1.71
CA ASN A 289 8.84 21.76 -0.95
C ASN A 289 8.21 21.67 0.44
N VAL A 290 7.05 21.01 0.52
CA VAL A 290 6.36 20.66 1.78
C VAL A 290 7.27 19.88 2.74
N VAL A 291 7.98 18.88 2.22
CA VAL A 291 8.88 18.00 2.98
C VAL A 291 10.13 18.75 3.43
N ARG A 292 10.62 19.68 2.61
CA ARG A 292 11.76 20.53 3.02
C ARG A 292 11.42 21.39 4.21
N GLU A 293 10.31 22.10 4.15
CA GLU A 293 9.88 22.94 5.26
C GLU A 293 9.49 22.13 6.51
N LEU A 294 9.10 20.85 6.36
CA LEU A 294 8.85 19.94 7.49
C LEU A 294 10.14 19.66 8.29
N PHE A 295 11.21 19.27 7.60
CA PHE A 295 12.46 18.83 8.25
C PHE A 295 13.50 19.94 8.44
N ASN A 296 13.33 21.11 7.81
CA ASN A 296 14.27 22.25 7.90
C ASN A 296 14.32 22.91 9.28
N PRO A 297 13.19 23.15 9.99
CA PRO A 297 13.24 23.74 11.32
C PRO A 297 13.38 22.72 12.46
N ASP A 298 13.10 21.43 12.25
CA ASP A 298 12.95 20.46 13.34
C ASP A 298 13.91 19.26 13.25
N ALA A 299 15.07 19.41 13.89
CA ALA A 299 16.08 18.35 14.01
C ALA A 299 15.56 17.12 14.77
N GLN A 300 14.63 17.29 15.71
CA GLN A 300 14.05 16.17 16.47
C GLN A 300 13.12 15.35 15.59
N LEU A 301 12.31 16.00 14.74
CA LEU A 301 11.43 15.31 13.81
C LEU A 301 12.24 14.51 12.80
N LYS A 302 13.33 15.10 12.30
CA LYS A 302 14.27 14.39 11.41
C LYS A 302 14.82 13.13 12.07
N GLN A 303 15.32 13.24 13.31
CA GLN A 303 15.87 12.11 14.05
C GLN A 303 14.82 11.04 14.36
N ALA A 304 13.61 11.44 14.73
CA ALA A 304 12.48 10.55 14.99
C ALA A 304 12.08 9.76 13.73
N VAL A 305 11.97 10.44 12.58
CA VAL A 305 11.68 9.80 11.29
C VAL A 305 12.83 8.88 10.87
N GLU A 306 14.08 9.28 11.09
CA GLU A 306 15.25 8.45 10.79
C GLU A 306 15.26 7.16 11.62
N GLN A 307 15.04 7.26 12.93
CA GLN A 307 14.91 6.10 13.83
C GLN A 307 13.75 5.20 13.43
N PHE A 308 12.60 5.78 13.09
CA PHE A 308 11.45 5.01 12.59
C PHE A 308 11.78 4.31 11.26
N ALA A 309 12.47 4.98 10.34
CA ALA A 309 12.87 4.43 9.05
C ALA A 309 13.94 3.33 9.16
N GLN A 310 14.79 3.33 10.19
CA GLN A 310 15.78 2.27 10.43
C GLN A 310 15.12 0.89 10.65
N GLY A 311 13.87 0.84 11.10
CA GLY A 311 13.11 -0.41 11.24
C GLY A 311 12.56 -1.01 9.93
N CYS A 312 12.95 -0.48 8.76
CA CYS A 312 12.60 -1.08 7.46
C CYS A 312 13.22 -2.47 7.34
N LYS A 313 12.39 -3.50 7.19
CA LYS A 313 12.83 -4.88 6.92
C LYS A 313 13.37 -4.99 5.50
N THR A 314 14.42 -5.80 5.30
CA THR A 314 15.03 -6.04 3.97
C THR A 314 15.33 -7.52 3.70
N ASN A 315 14.73 -8.41 4.47
CA ASN A 315 14.85 -9.87 4.37
C ASN A 315 13.47 -10.49 4.65
N GLY A 316 13.35 -11.82 4.56
CA GLY A 316 12.12 -12.53 4.96
C GLY A 316 10.87 -12.03 4.24
N GLY A 317 10.93 -11.90 2.91
CA GLY A 317 9.81 -11.42 2.08
C GLY A 317 9.87 -9.92 1.74
N PHE A 318 10.67 -9.14 2.48
CA PHE A 318 10.87 -7.70 2.25
C PHE A 318 12.11 -7.45 1.40
N ALA A 319 12.01 -6.58 0.39
CA ALA A 319 13.17 -6.24 -0.44
C ALA A 319 13.04 -4.85 -1.08
N VAL A 320 14.20 -4.21 -1.28
CA VAL A 320 14.33 -3.08 -2.22
C VAL A 320 14.65 -3.65 -3.60
N LEU A 321 13.71 -3.54 -4.53
CA LEU A 321 13.83 -4.11 -5.87
C LEU A 321 14.64 -3.23 -6.83
N GLN A 322 14.58 -1.90 -6.65
CA GLN A 322 15.40 -0.92 -7.37
C GLN A 322 15.37 0.45 -6.68
N GLY A 323 16.26 1.36 -7.12
CA GLY A 323 16.28 2.75 -6.64
C GLY A 323 16.78 2.91 -5.21
N LYS A 324 17.69 2.03 -4.75
CA LYS A 324 18.25 2.06 -3.38
C LYS A 324 18.80 3.43 -2.98
N SER A 325 19.36 4.19 -3.92
CA SER A 325 19.87 5.55 -3.70
C SER A 325 18.81 6.56 -3.22
N LEU A 326 17.53 6.31 -3.51
CA LEU A 326 16.39 7.10 -3.05
C LEU A 326 15.86 6.65 -1.68
N LEU A 327 16.48 5.63 -1.06
CA LEU A 327 16.08 5.09 0.24
C LEU A 327 17.23 5.05 1.24
N THR A 328 18.50 5.02 0.83
CA THR A 328 19.63 5.11 1.77
C THR A 328 19.65 6.49 2.42
N LEU A 329 19.41 6.59 3.73
CA LEU A 329 19.46 7.87 4.46
C LEU A 329 20.90 8.39 4.49
#